data_AF-A0A2M6UGK7-F1
#
_entry.id   AF-A0A2M6UGK7-F1
#
_cell.length_a   1.000
_cell.length_b   1.000
_cell.length_c   1.000
_cell.angle_alpha   90.00
_cell.angle_beta   90.00
_cell.angle_gamma   90.00
#
_symmetry.space_group_name_H-M   'P 1'
#
loop_
_entity.id
_entity.type
_entity.pdbx_description
1 polymer ?
#
loop_
_entity_poly.entity_id
_entity_poly.type
_entity_poly.pdbx_seq_one_letter_code
_entity_poly.pdbx_strand_id
1 'polypeptide(L)'
;MSRPPLISRRLLLTGFWLAGTAIARAQVKRGTDQGIGGTGITRGDDHGIGGTGIVGVIQRFGSIYVNGERITYASDVPVRIDGEAASPKALRIGQLARVVAVRQADGTLVTRNIAIASEVAGPIETVKGSELTVLGQKIVADDRASKLRPGTQVAVYGLRRTDGVIVASLIEPRRAATERVAGLVERGPDGLRIGGLRLNGVDPLLVGQRVLVEGSSSQGAMQATRTRIDDFSDLVGASRLSVEAYVQRAGANLQLGSGFVAGDGSRFGPAAGEARMVVNGAFDRSRGFQVDAAQVIGQGPGAPPSGGGNPNRSSGGSILHPNRSTPNPGGGQPGAPGAPAAGSPSGATPGSAPTGPGGPSAPGGAGSPGGPMGPGGGMGGGFGGPGGGMGGGRR
;
A
#
# COMPACT_ATOMS: atom_id res chain seq x y z
N MET A 1 -22.30 37.61 55.41
CA MET A 1 -23.18 37.85 54.24
C MET A 1 -22.45 38.74 53.25
N SER A 2 -22.92 38.77 51.99
CA SER A 2 -22.47 39.65 50.88
C SER A 2 -21.16 39.26 50.16
N ARG A 3 -21.22 39.33 48.82
CA ARG A 3 -20.21 38.88 47.85
C ARG A 3 -19.26 40.02 47.46
N PRO A 4 -18.00 39.75 47.06
CA PRO A 4 -17.22 40.65 46.22
C PRO A 4 -17.62 40.49 44.72
N PRO A 5 -17.73 41.57 43.93
CA PRO A 5 -18.03 41.49 42.51
C PRO A 5 -16.79 41.43 41.60
N LEU A 6 -16.87 40.48 40.66
CA LEU A 6 -16.29 40.44 39.30
C LEU A 6 -15.47 41.66 38.81
N ILE A 7 -14.21 41.42 38.45
CA ILE A 7 -13.44 42.31 37.55
C ILE A 7 -13.66 41.83 36.11
N SER A 8 -14.15 42.72 35.25
CA SER A 8 -14.49 42.44 33.85
C SER A 8 -13.33 42.69 32.89
N ARG A 9 -13.29 41.92 31.80
CA ARG A 9 -12.35 42.08 30.68
C ARG A 9 -12.64 43.38 29.92
N ARG A 10 -11.66 44.29 29.80
CA ARG A 10 -11.34 45.09 28.59
C ARG A 10 -10.18 46.07 28.84
N LEU A 11 -9.50 46.45 27.76
CA LEU A 11 -8.27 47.28 27.66
C LEU A 11 -7.02 46.72 28.34
N LEU A 12 -6.05 46.30 27.51
CA LEU A 12 -4.76 46.98 27.42
C LEU A 12 -4.07 46.60 26.10
N LEU A 13 -4.17 47.51 25.13
CA LEU A 13 -3.37 47.57 23.91
C LEU A 13 -2.49 48.81 24.04
N THR A 14 -1.16 48.65 23.88
CA THR A 14 -0.18 49.57 23.26
C THR A 14 1.22 49.30 23.81
N GLY A 15 2.23 49.22 22.94
CA GLY A 15 3.62 48.97 23.34
C GLY A 15 4.58 48.83 22.16
N PHE A 16 4.67 49.89 21.34
CA PHE A 16 5.63 49.99 20.22
C PHE A 16 7.04 50.25 20.76
N TRP A 17 8.08 49.59 20.23
CA TRP A 17 9.45 50.12 20.27
C TRP A 17 10.25 49.71 19.03
N LEU A 18 10.89 50.69 18.39
CA LEU A 18 11.83 50.49 17.29
C LEU A 18 13.22 50.18 17.81
N ALA A 19 13.91 49.24 17.18
CA ALA A 19 15.38 49.24 17.12
C ALA A 19 15.80 48.70 15.76
N GLY A 20 16.49 49.52 14.96
CA GLY A 20 16.99 49.15 13.65
C GLY A 20 18.51 49.01 13.65
N THR A 21 19.02 48.07 12.86
CA THR A 21 20.43 48.01 12.47
C THR A 21 20.52 47.69 10.97
N ALA A 22 21.31 48.48 10.25
CA ALA A 22 21.50 48.33 8.81
C ALA A 22 22.57 47.28 8.51
N ILE A 23 22.42 46.54 7.40
CA ILE A 23 23.49 45.75 6.79
C ILE A 23 23.65 46.19 5.34
N ALA A 24 24.88 46.49 4.95
CA ALA A 24 25.22 47.09 3.67
C ALA A 24 25.10 46.11 2.50
N ARG A 25 24.84 46.65 1.30
CA ARG A 25 24.92 45.90 0.04
C ARG A 25 26.38 45.74 -0.39
N ALA A 26 26.76 44.51 -0.77
CA ALA A 26 27.94 44.26 -1.58
C ALA A 26 27.49 43.65 -2.92
N GLN A 27 27.63 44.43 -4.01
CA GLN A 27 27.48 43.91 -5.37
C GLN A 27 28.84 43.37 -5.83
N VAL A 28 28.89 42.12 -6.29
CA VAL A 28 30.08 41.57 -6.94
C VAL A 28 29.81 41.38 -8.44
N LYS A 29 30.83 41.68 -9.22
CA LYS A 29 30.81 41.96 -10.67
C LYS A 29 30.61 40.69 -11.50
N ARG A 30 29.92 40.80 -12.65
CA ARG A 30 29.96 39.74 -13.68
C ARG A 30 31.36 39.68 -14.29
N GLY A 31 31.93 38.49 -14.38
CA GLY A 31 32.98 38.15 -15.34
C GLY A 31 32.35 37.39 -16.50
N THR A 32 32.56 37.85 -17.72
CA THR A 32 32.31 37.08 -18.95
C THR A 32 33.59 36.39 -19.36
N ASP A 33 33.56 35.07 -19.50
CA ASP A 33 34.53 34.37 -20.34
C ASP A 33 33.83 33.23 -21.10
N GLN A 34 34.30 32.94 -22.31
CA GLN A 34 33.71 31.96 -23.21
C GLN A 34 34.55 30.67 -23.24
N GLY A 35 34.03 29.60 -22.63
CA GLY A 35 34.55 28.24 -22.78
C GLY A 35 33.72 27.44 -23.76
N ILE A 36 34.25 27.20 -24.97
CA ILE A 36 33.63 26.33 -25.98
C ILE A 36 33.95 24.86 -25.66
N GLY A 37 32.94 23.99 -25.80
CA GLY A 37 33.17 22.60 -26.24
C GLY A 37 33.74 21.61 -25.24
N GLY A 38 32.95 21.22 -24.25
CA GLY A 38 33.02 19.88 -23.67
C GLY A 38 31.89 19.02 -24.22
N THR A 39 32.17 18.10 -25.16
CA THR A 39 31.18 17.11 -25.56
C THR A 39 30.84 16.23 -24.35
N GLY A 40 29.59 16.29 -23.89
CA GLY A 40 29.12 15.54 -22.73
C GLY A 40 29.07 14.05 -23.00
N ILE A 41 30.23 13.39 -23.00
CA ILE A 41 30.33 11.95 -22.87
C ILE A 41 29.88 11.63 -21.45
N THR A 42 28.62 11.23 -21.27
CA THR A 42 28.10 10.73 -19.99
C THR A 42 28.64 9.33 -19.72
N ARG A 43 29.96 9.26 -19.51
CA ARG A 43 30.62 8.29 -18.63
C ARG A 43 30.22 8.77 -17.22
N GLY A 44 29.26 8.15 -16.54
CA GLY A 44 29.09 6.70 -16.47
C GLY A 44 30.19 6.15 -15.57
N ASP A 45 30.23 6.65 -14.32
CA ASP A 45 30.99 6.16 -13.16
C ASP A 45 30.48 6.85 -11.88
N ASP A 46 29.15 6.96 -11.73
CA ASP A 46 28.52 7.37 -10.48
C ASP A 46 28.51 6.17 -9.53
N HIS A 47 29.68 5.83 -8.99
CA HIS A 47 29.83 4.85 -7.91
C HIS A 47 29.32 5.45 -6.59
N GLY A 48 28.02 5.74 -6.55
CA GLY A 48 27.31 6.09 -5.34
C GLY A 48 27.43 4.97 -4.32
N ILE A 49 28.23 5.19 -3.28
CA ILE A 49 28.49 4.22 -2.20
C ILE A 49 27.20 3.91 -1.39
N GLY A 50 26.18 4.76 -1.50
CA GLY A 50 24.84 4.50 -0.97
C GLY A 50 23.99 3.64 -1.90
N GLY A 51 23.32 2.64 -1.32
CA GLY A 51 22.33 1.84 -2.05
C GLY A 51 21.07 2.64 -2.42
N THR A 52 20.18 2.01 -3.18
CA THR A 52 18.81 2.48 -3.40
C THR A 52 17.87 1.70 -2.49
N GLY A 53 17.16 2.40 -1.62
CA GLY A 53 16.06 1.85 -0.84
C GLY A 53 14.82 1.73 -1.71
N ILE A 54 14.36 0.52 -1.97
CA ILE A 54 13.20 0.25 -2.83
C ILE A 54 12.04 -0.21 -1.94
N VAL A 55 10.94 0.52 -2.04
CA VAL A 55 9.68 0.25 -1.33
C VAL A 55 8.58 0.09 -2.37
N GLY A 56 7.89 -1.05 -2.35
CA GLY A 56 6.80 -1.32 -3.28
C GLY A 56 6.34 -2.77 -3.29
N VAL A 57 5.33 -3.07 -4.10
CA VAL A 57 4.69 -4.39 -4.13
C VAL A 57 5.54 -5.38 -4.94
N ILE A 58 5.73 -6.61 -4.43
CA ILE A 58 6.35 -7.71 -5.19
C ILE A 58 5.44 -8.10 -6.36
N GLN A 59 5.94 -7.95 -7.58
CA GLN A 59 5.18 -8.14 -8.81
C GLN A 59 5.31 -9.57 -9.39
N ARG A 60 6.50 -10.17 -9.31
CA ARG A 60 6.84 -11.51 -9.86
C ARG A 60 8.16 -12.05 -9.30
N PHE A 61 8.49 -13.31 -9.60
CA PHE A 61 9.64 -14.07 -9.08
C PHE A 61 10.68 -14.47 -10.16
N GLY A 62 11.72 -15.23 -9.74
CA GLY A 62 12.95 -15.54 -10.48
C GLY A 62 14.12 -14.65 -10.05
N SER A 63 13.77 -13.40 -9.75
CA SER A 63 14.36 -12.52 -8.73
C SER A 63 13.15 -11.74 -8.16
N ILE A 64 13.24 -10.95 -7.08
CA ILE A 64 12.06 -10.13 -6.74
C ILE A 64 11.99 -8.97 -7.74
N TYR A 65 10.81 -8.74 -8.29
CA TYR A 65 10.55 -7.56 -9.10
C TYR A 65 9.69 -6.59 -8.30
N VAL A 66 10.21 -5.40 -8.05
CA VAL A 66 9.58 -4.34 -7.26
C VAL A 66 9.81 -3.03 -8.01
N ASN A 67 8.79 -2.20 -8.17
CA ASN A 67 8.85 -0.93 -8.93
C ASN A 67 9.30 -1.11 -10.41
N GLY A 68 9.15 -2.32 -10.96
CA GLY A 68 9.66 -2.71 -12.29
C GLY A 68 11.12 -3.17 -12.32
N GLU A 69 11.91 -2.86 -11.28
CA GLU A 69 13.32 -3.23 -11.15
C GLU A 69 13.49 -4.71 -10.79
N ARG A 70 14.53 -5.36 -11.35
CA ARG A 70 14.90 -6.75 -11.03
C ARG A 70 15.95 -6.76 -9.93
N ILE A 71 15.59 -7.27 -8.75
CA ILE A 71 16.48 -7.28 -7.58
C ILE A 71 16.85 -8.72 -7.24
N THR A 72 18.11 -9.06 -7.47
CA THR A 72 18.72 -10.35 -7.15
C THR A 72 18.98 -10.47 -5.65
N TYR A 73 18.81 -11.68 -5.11
CA TYR A 73 19.08 -12.01 -3.72
C TYR A 73 19.62 -13.45 -3.61
N ALA A 74 20.43 -13.72 -2.60
CA ALA A 74 20.96 -15.05 -2.33
C ALA A 74 19.91 -15.96 -1.65
N SER A 75 20.06 -17.28 -1.75
CA SER A 75 19.10 -18.25 -1.18
C SER A 75 19.01 -18.23 0.35
N ASP A 76 20.02 -17.67 1.01
CA ASP A 76 20.18 -17.47 2.44
C ASP A 76 19.93 -16.00 2.87
N VAL A 77 19.44 -15.14 1.97
CA VAL A 77 19.17 -13.73 2.30
C VAL A 77 18.28 -13.62 3.55
N PRO A 78 18.65 -12.80 4.55
CA PRO A 78 17.77 -12.49 5.66
C PRO A 78 16.45 -11.91 5.17
N VAL A 79 15.34 -12.53 5.58
CA VAL A 79 13.99 -12.01 5.35
C VAL A 79 13.32 -11.76 6.69
N ARG A 80 12.64 -10.62 6.82
CA ARG A 80 11.75 -10.33 7.94
C ARG A 80 10.35 -9.99 7.45
N ILE A 81 9.33 -10.67 7.97
CA ILE A 81 7.93 -10.36 7.69
C ILE A 81 7.33 -9.77 8.96
N ASP A 82 6.86 -8.52 8.90
CA ASP A 82 6.36 -7.75 10.05
C ASP A 82 7.34 -7.71 11.25
N GLY A 83 8.64 -7.79 10.97
CA GLY A 83 9.69 -7.82 11.97
C GLY A 83 10.02 -9.21 12.54
N GLU A 84 9.32 -10.29 12.16
CA GLU A 84 9.66 -11.68 12.51
C GLU A 84 10.58 -12.30 11.44
N ALA A 85 11.52 -13.16 11.84
CA ALA A 85 12.44 -13.80 10.90
C ALA A 85 11.71 -14.86 10.05
N ALA A 86 11.92 -14.83 8.73
CA ALA A 86 11.26 -15.72 7.78
C ALA A 86 12.25 -16.31 6.77
N SER A 87 11.84 -17.38 6.08
CA SER A 87 12.57 -17.90 4.92
C SER A 87 12.24 -17.08 3.67
N PRO A 88 13.17 -16.93 2.70
CA PRO A 88 12.86 -16.42 1.36
C PRO A 88 11.71 -17.16 0.66
N LYS A 89 11.40 -18.41 1.04
CA LYS A 89 10.24 -19.18 0.56
C LYS A 89 8.88 -18.64 1.03
N ALA A 90 8.86 -17.76 2.03
CA ALA A 90 7.65 -17.11 2.54
C ALA A 90 7.31 -15.81 1.79
N LEU A 91 8.17 -15.36 0.87
CA LEU A 91 7.89 -14.23 -0.01
C LEU A 91 6.72 -14.58 -0.95
N ARG A 92 5.82 -13.62 -1.19
CA ARG A 92 4.69 -13.76 -2.12
C ARG A 92 4.51 -12.53 -3.00
N ILE A 93 4.00 -12.76 -4.22
CA ILE A 93 3.48 -11.68 -5.07
C ILE A 93 2.35 -10.97 -4.32
N GLY A 94 2.36 -9.64 -4.34
CA GLY A 94 1.41 -8.81 -3.63
C GLY A 94 1.82 -8.41 -2.20
N GLN A 95 2.92 -8.94 -1.66
CA GLN A 95 3.52 -8.40 -0.43
C GLN A 95 4.18 -7.04 -0.69
N LEU A 96 4.12 -6.12 0.28
CA LEU A 96 4.84 -4.84 0.25
C LEU A 96 6.26 -5.05 0.78
N ALA A 97 7.24 -4.99 -0.13
CA ALA A 97 8.65 -5.16 0.17
C ALA A 97 9.34 -3.82 0.44
N ARG A 98 10.36 -3.89 1.30
CA ARG A 98 11.32 -2.84 1.64
C ARG A 98 12.71 -3.45 1.60
N VAL A 99 13.55 -2.98 0.68
CA VAL A 99 14.88 -3.55 0.44
C VAL A 99 15.90 -2.45 0.20
N VAL A 100 17.15 -2.68 0.60
CA VAL A 100 18.27 -1.85 0.14
C VAL A 100 19.00 -2.63 -0.95
N ALA A 101 18.95 -2.11 -2.17
CA ALA A 101 19.59 -2.70 -3.34
C ALA A 101 20.86 -1.91 -3.69
N VAL A 102 21.97 -2.63 -3.93
CA VAL A 102 23.24 -2.07 -4.38
C VAL A 102 23.46 -2.50 -5.83
N ARG A 103 23.73 -1.54 -6.71
CA ARG A 103 24.06 -1.82 -8.11
C ARG A 103 25.49 -2.35 -8.21
N GLN A 104 25.67 -3.52 -8.81
CA GLN A 104 26.97 -4.12 -9.07
C GLN A 104 27.58 -3.55 -10.36
N ALA A 105 28.85 -3.84 -10.61
CA ALA A 105 29.58 -3.39 -11.81
C ALA A 105 28.98 -3.93 -13.13
N ASP A 106 28.31 -5.08 -13.09
CA ASP A 106 27.56 -5.65 -14.23
C ASP A 106 26.18 -5.00 -14.45
N GLY A 107 25.85 -3.97 -13.66
CA GLY A 107 24.57 -3.27 -13.68
C GLY A 107 23.45 -3.96 -12.89
N THR A 108 23.64 -5.17 -12.35
CA THR A 108 22.60 -5.87 -11.59
C THR A 108 22.32 -5.21 -10.24
N LEU A 109 21.05 -5.20 -9.82
CA LEU A 109 20.67 -4.79 -8.46
C LEU A 109 20.68 -6.02 -7.54
N VAL A 110 21.46 -5.96 -6.46
CA VAL A 110 21.55 -7.04 -5.45
C VAL A 110 21.14 -6.50 -4.08
N THR A 111 20.31 -7.25 -3.35
CA THR A 111 19.98 -6.93 -1.96
C THR A 111 20.57 -7.94 -0.97
N ARG A 112 20.84 -7.47 0.26
CA ARG A 112 21.37 -8.25 1.39
C ARG A 112 20.35 -8.46 2.52
N ASN A 113 19.15 -7.89 2.42
CA ASN A 113 18.08 -8.04 3.42
C ASN A 113 16.73 -7.69 2.77
N ILE A 114 15.68 -8.43 3.09
CA ILE A 114 14.32 -8.16 2.62
C ILE A 114 13.39 -8.01 3.82
N ALA A 115 12.87 -6.80 4.03
CA ALA A 115 11.77 -6.57 4.96
C ALA A 115 10.43 -6.56 4.20
N ILE A 116 9.42 -7.21 4.75
CA ILE A 116 8.04 -7.21 4.27
C ILE A 116 7.17 -6.58 5.36
N ALA A 117 6.35 -5.60 4.99
CA ALA A 117 5.54 -4.83 5.93
C ALA A 117 4.06 -4.86 5.54
N SER A 118 3.20 -5.33 6.45
CA SER A 118 1.74 -5.15 6.33
C SER A 118 1.34 -3.73 6.74
N GLU A 119 0.30 -3.16 6.10
CA GLU A 119 -0.29 -1.90 6.56
C GLU A 119 -1.15 -2.13 7.82
N VAL A 120 -1.73 -3.33 7.95
CA VAL A 120 -2.48 -3.77 9.12
C VAL A 120 -2.45 -5.30 9.22
N ALA A 121 -2.34 -5.83 10.44
CA ALA A 121 -2.62 -7.23 10.72
C ALA A 121 -3.47 -7.35 11.99
N GLY A 122 -4.56 -8.12 11.92
CA GLY A 122 -5.56 -8.21 12.97
C GLY A 122 -6.81 -8.97 12.51
N PRO A 123 -7.86 -9.04 13.35
CA PRO A 123 -9.11 -9.69 13.00
C PRO A 123 -9.90 -8.82 12.01
N ILE A 124 -10.54 -9.47 11.03
CA ILE A 124 -11.53 -8.80 10.17
C ILE A 124 -12.74 -8.41 11.02
N GLU A 125 -13.09 -7.13 11.01
CA GLU A 125 -14.28 -6.58 11.67
C GLU A 125 -15.51 -6.70 10.75
N THR A 126 -15.36 -6.34 9.46
CA THR A 126 -16.46 -6.38 8.48
C THR A 126 -15.98 -6.80 7.09
N VAL A 127 -16.87 -7.41 6.31
CA VAL A 127 -16.68 -7.73 4.88
C VAL A 127 -17.94 -7.31 4.13
N LYS A 128 -17.79 -6.55 3.04
CA LYS A 128 -18.88 -6.04 2.17
C LYS A 128 -18.41 -6.04 0.71
N GLY A 129 -18.62 -7.16 0.01
CA GLY A 129 -18.14 -7.32 -1.37
C GLY A 129 -16.61 -7.28 -1.42
N SER A 130 -16.05 -6.28 -2.10
CA SER A 130 -14.61 -5.98 -2.19
C SER A 130 -14.08 -5.11 -1.05
N GLU A 131 -14.95 -4.57 -0.17
CA GLU A 131 -14.57 -3.76 0.98
C GLU A 131 -14.44 -4.59 2.26
N LEU A 132 -13.43 -4.28 3.07
CA LEU A 132 -13.19 -4.91 4.37
C LEU A 132 -12.81 -3.85 5.40
N THR A 133 -13.04 -4.17 6.67
CA THR A 133 -12.45 -3.43 7.81
C THR A 133 -11.61 -4.39 8.65
N VAL A 134 -10.39 -3.99 8.97
CA VAL A 134 -9.47 -4.70 9.90
C VAL A 134 -8.88 -3.65 10.82
N LEU A 135 -9.02 -3.79 12.14
CA LEU A 135 -8.53 -2.82 13.14
C LEU A 135 -8.88 -1.36 12.76
N GLY A 136 -10.15 -1.06 12.51
CA GLY A 136 -10.64 0.25 12.07
C GLY A 136 -10.10 0.76 10.72
N GLN A 137 -9.31 -0.02 9.98
CA GLN A 137 -8.75 0.37 8.68
C GLN A 137 -9.69 -0.06 7.56
N LYS A 138 -10.09 0.89 6.70
CA LYS A 138 -10.84 0.59 5.47
C LYS A 138 -9.90 0.01 4.41
N ILE A 139 -10.30 -1.11 3.84
CA ILE A 139 -9.54 -1.86 2.83
C ILE A 139 -10.42 -2.09 1.60
N VAL A 140 -9.87 -1.86 0.42
CA VAL A 140 -10.44 -2.28 -0.86
C VAL A 140 -9.54 -3.37 -1.44
N ALA A 141 -10.12 -4.50 -1.80
CA ALA A 141 -9.42 -5.68 -2.32
C ALA A 141 -10.07 -6.20 -3.61
N ASP A 142 -9.55 -7.32 -4.15
CA ASP A 142 -10.23 -8.04 -5.23
C ASP A 142 -11.45 -8.83 -4.70
N ASP A 143 -12.29 -9.32 -5.61
CA ASP A 143 -13.50 -10.07 -5.26
C ASP A 143 -13.24 -11.36 -4.46
N ARG A 144 -11.99 -11.84 -4.39
CA ARG A 144 -11.64 -13.03 -3.60
C ARG A 144 -11.73 -12.73 -2.10
N ALA A 145 -11.59 -11.48 -1.69
CA ALA A 145 -11.72 -11.05 -0.31
C ALA A 145 -13.15 -11.25 0.25
N SER A 146 -14.18 -11.30 -0.60
CA SER A 146 -15.56 -11.66 -0.23
C SER A 146 -15.70 -13.07 0.40
N LYS A 147 -14.71 -13.95 0.17
CA LYS A 147 -14.67 -15.30 0.76
C LYS A 147 -14.17 -15.30 2.20
N LEU A 148 -13.57 -14.21 2.66
CA LEU A 148 -13.13 -14.06 4.05
C LEU A 148 -14.33 -13.89 4.99
N ARG A 149 -14.11 -14.00 6.29
CA ARG A 149 -15.14 -13.90 7.32
C ARG A 149 -14.70 -12.96 8.45
N PRO A 150 -15.61 -12.16 9.04
CA PRO A 150 -15.33 -11.47 10.30
C PRO A 150 -14.78 -12.44 11.35
N GLY A 151 -13.86 -11.95 12.19
CA GLY A 151 -13.09 -12.74 13.15
C GLY A 151 -11.89 -13.50 12.57
N THR A 152 -11.72 -13.59 11.25
CA THR A 152 -10.50 -14.18 10.65
C THR A 152 -9.31 -13.27 10.90
N GLN A 153 -8.24 -13.78 11.53
CA GLN A 153 -6.98 -13.05 11.64
C GLN A 153 -6.29 -12.99 10.27
N VAL A 154 -5.95 -11.79 9.81
CA VAL A 154 -5.27 -11.57 8.53
C VAL A 154 -4.13 -10.58 8.66
N ALA A 155 -3.20 -10.62 7.72
CA ALA A 155 -2.32 -9.49 7.39
C ALA A 155 -2.66 -8.96 6.01
N VAL A 156 -2.73 -7.63 5.90
CA VAL A 156 -3.09 -6.91 4.68
C VAL A 156 -1.86 -6.16 4.18
N TYR A 157 -1.39 -6.56 3.01
CA TYR A 157 -0.36 -5.88 2.25
C TYR A 157 -1.02 -5.08 1.14
N GLY A 158 -0.52 -3.89 0.88
CA GLY A 158 -1.13 -2.97 -0.06
C GLY A 158 -0.49 -1.60 -0.04
N LEU A 159 -1.09 -0.69 -0.78
CA LEU A 159 -0.71 0.71 -0.80
C LEU A 159 -1.88 1.54 -0.28
N ARG A 160 -1.59 2.41 0.68
CA ARG A 160 -2.59 3.34 1.23
C ARG A 160 -2.76 4.55 0.30
N ARG A 161 -4.00 4.98 0.12
CA ARG A 161 -4.44 6.19 -0.60
C ARG A 161 -4.41 7.41 0.32
N THR A 162 -4.43 8.62 -0.23
CA THR A 162 -4.42 9.86 0.56
C THR A 162 -5.71 10.10 1.35
N ASP A 163 -6.79 9.39 1.02
CA ASP A 163 -8.02 9.30 1.83
C ASP A 163 -7.94 8.25 2.98
N GLY A 164 -6.79 7.60 3.15
CA GLY A 164 -6.51 6.62 4.19
C GLY A 164 -6.95 5.19 3.89
N VAL A 165 -7.64 4.93 2.77
CA VAL A 165 -8.06 3.59 2.35
C VAL A 165 -6.84 2.77 1.89
N ILE A 166 -6.72 1.54 2.37
CA ILE A 166 -5.69 0.58 1.92
C ILE A 166 -6.21 -0.12 0.67
N VAL A 167 -5.53 0.01 -0.47
CA VAL A 167 -5.80 -0.86 -1.63
C VAL A 167 -4.91 -2.09 -1.50
N ALA A 168 -5.53 -3.22 -1.17
CA ALA A 168 -4.83 -4.46 -0.91
C ALA A 168 -4.24 -5.06 -2.19
N SER A 169 -2.95 -5.37 -2.16
CA SER A 169 -2.27 -6.19 -3.15
C SER A 169 -2.20 -7.66 -2.74
N LEU A 170 -2.32 -7.96 -1.43
CA LEU A 170 -2.47 -9.31 -0.89
C LEU A 170 -3.10 -9.29 0.51
N ILE A 171 -4.01 -10.24 0.77
CA ILE A 171 -4.52 -10.53 2.12
C ILE A 171 -4.13 -11.95 2.48
N GLU A 172 -3.32 -12.13 3.52
CA GLU A 172 -2.88 -13.45 4.01
C GLU A 172 -3.56 -13.79 5.34
N PRO A 173 -4.35 -14.88 5.42
CA PRO A 173 -4.82 -15.42 6.69
C PRO A 173 -3.66 -15.86 7.59
N ARG A 174 -3.75 -15.54 8.89
CA ARG A 174 -2.79 -15.97 9.92
C ARG A 174 -3.50 -16.78 11.00
N ARG A 175 -2.79 -17.68 11.67
CA ARG A 175 -3.34 -18.51 12.77
C ARG A 175 -3.20 -17.84 14.13
N ALA A 176 -2.07 -17.16 14.33
CA ALA A 176 -1.83 -16.22 15.41
C ALA A 176 -0.96 -15.10 14.82
N ALA A 177 -1.24 -13.86 15.17
CA ALA A 177 -0.46 -12.70 14.74
C ALA A 177 -0.65 -11.58 15.76
N THR A 178 0.45 -10.99 16.22
CA THR A 178 0.42 -9.74 16.98
C THR A 178 -0.35 -8.70 16.19
N GLU A 179 -1.39 -8.12 16.82
CA GLU A 179 -2.19 -7.09 16.19
C GLU A 179 -1.34 -5.84 15.99
N ARG A 180 -1.36 -5.31 14.76
CA ARG A 180 -0.52 -4.20 14.36
C ARG A 180 -1.22 -3.33 13.33
N VAL A 181 -0.94 -2.03 13.37
CA VAL A 181 -1.37 -1.07 12.35
C VAL A 181 -0.23 -0.09 12.06
N ALA A 182 -0.02 0.19 10.77
CA ALA A 182 0.89 1.23 10.32
C ALA A 182 0.09 2.39 9.70
N GLY A 183 0.40 3.63 10.05
CA GLY A 183 -0.30 4.79 9.52
C GLY A 183 0.02 6.10 10.23
N LEU A 184 -0.57 7.19 9.74
CA LEU A 184 -0.43 8.53 10.30
C LEU A 184 -1.21 8.64 11.63
N VAL A 185 -0.55 9.08 12.71
CA VAL A 185 -1.25 9.38 13.97
C VAL A 185 -1.99 10.70 13.83
N GLU A 186 -3.31 10.66 14.01
CA GLU A 186 -4.16 11.84 14.03
C GLU A 186 -4.71 12.11 15.44
N ARG A 187 -5.09 13.36 15.70
CA ARG A 187 -5.90 13.73 16.86
C ARG A 187 -7.37 13.78 16.46
N GLY A 188 -8.15 12.81 16.91
CA GLY A 188 -9.60 12.78 16.79
C GLY A 188 -10.31 13.39 18.01
N PRO A 189 -11.66 13.38 18.02
CA PRO A 189 -12.45 13.86 19.16
C PRO A 189 -12.24 13.00 20.42
N ASP A 190 -12.06 11.69 20.26
CA ASP A 190 -11.93 10.72 21.35
C ASP A 190 -10.46 10.39 21.70
N GLY A 191 -9.51 11.24 21.30
CA GLY A 191 -8.07 11.04 21.53
C GLY A 191 -7.26 10.75 20.26
N LEU A 192 -6.16 10.00 20.40
CA LEU A 192 -5.28 9.64 19.28
C LEU A 192 -5.88 8.50 18.45
N ARG A 193 -5.62 8.50 17.14
CA ARG A 193 -6.10 7.45 16.23
C ARG A 193 -5.19 7.21 15.02
N ILE A 194 -5.34 6.04 14.38
CA ILE A 194 -4.91 5.79 13.00
C ILE A 194 -6.15 5.31 12.22
N GLY A 195 -6.59 6.07 11.22
CA GLY A 195 -7.84 5.78 10.51
C GLY A 195 -9.04 5.73 11.47
N GLY A 196 -9.78 4.62 11.48
CA GLY A 196 -10.90 4.40 12.42
C GLY A 196 -10.51 3.85 13.80
N LEU A 197 -9.24 3.51 14.03
CA LEU A 197 -8.79 2.86 15.28
C LEU A 197 -8.31 3.89 16.30
N ARG A 198 -8.92 3.90 17.48
CA ARG A 198 -8.46 4.71 18.63
C ARG A 198 -7.20 4.10 19.25
N LEU A 199 -6.29 4.92 19.75
CA LEU A 199 -4.99 4.50 20.28
C LEU A 199 -4.82 4.91 21.74
N ASN A 200 -4.59 3.92 22.60
CA ASN A 200 -4.29 4.10 24.02
C ASN A 200 -2.81 3.80 24.29
N GLY A 201 -2.15 4.60 25.13
CA GLY A 201 -0.72 4.41 25.46
C GLY A 201 0.26 4.88 24.37
N VAL A 202 -0.19 5.65 23.39
CA VAL A 202 0.66 6.28 22.36
C VAL A 202 0.98 7.73 22.76
N ASP A 203 2.22 8.17 22.53
CA ASP A 203 2.67 9.52 22.85
C ASP A 203 1.98 10.57 21.96
N PRO A 204 1.29 11.60 22.54
CA PRO A 204 0.69 12.70 21.79
C PRO A 204 1.65 13.53 20.92
N LEU A 205 2.96 13.45 21.15
CA LEU A 205 4.00 14.07 20.31
C LEU A 205 4.14 13.40 18.93
N LEU A 206 3.61 12.19 18.77
CA LEU A 206 3.65 11.45 17.50
C LEU A 206 2.54 11.88 16.52
N VAL A 207 1.66 12.82 16.88
CA VAL A 207 0.63 13.35 15.97
C VAL A 207 1.29 13.96 14.72
N GLY A 208 0.82 13.55 13.54
CA GLY A 208 1.41 13.93 12.25
C GLY A 208 2.62 13.09 11.84
N GLN A 209 3.05 12.11 12.65
CA GLN A 209 4.05 11.11 12.26
C GLN A 209 3.38 9.84 11.77
N ARG A 210 4.01 9.18 10.79
CA ARG A 210 3.68 7.79 10.45
C ARG A 210 4.33 6.88 11.49
N VAL A 211 3.54 5.99 12.09
CA VAL A 211 4.01 5.04 13.10
C VAL A 211 3.53 3.64 12.77
N LEU A 212 4.19 2.66 13.37
CA LEU A 212 3.78 1.28 13.48
C LEU A 212 3.45 1.02 14.96
N VAL A 213 2.19 0.73 15.26
CA VAL A 213 1.70 0.34 16.58
C VAL A 213 1.51 -1.17 16.61
N GLU A 214 2.01 -1.83 17.66
CA GLU A 214 1.73 -3.22 18.02
C GLU A 214 0.99 -3.23 19.37
N GLY A 215 0.01 -4.10 19.56
CA GLY A 215 -0.80 -4.09 20.77
C GLY A 215 -1.87 -5.18 20.83
N SER A 216 -2.90 -4.92 21.63
CA SER A 216 -4.16 -5.67 21.61
C SER A 216 -5.32 -4.70 21.42
N SER A 217 -6.29 -5.07 20.59
CA SER A 217 -7.48 -4.28 20.33
C SER A 217 -8.71 -4.84 21.05
N SER A 218 -9.63 -3.92 21.39
CA SER A 218 -10.96 -4.22 21.89
C SER A 218 -11.85 -3.01 21.61
N GLN A 219 -13.09 -3.24 21.16
CA GLN A 219 -14.10 -2.19 20.97
C GLN A 219 -13.63 -0.98 20.12
N GLY A 220 -12.86 -1.23 19.05
CA GLY A 220 -12.35 -0.19 18.15
C GLY A 220 -11.27 0.72 18.78
N ALA A 221 -10.64 0.28 19.87
CA ALA A 221 -9.45 0.89 20.45
C ALA A 221 -8.32 -0.14 20.58
N MET A 222 -7.09 0.27 20.33
CA MET A 222 -5.89 -0.55 20.56
C MET A 222 -5.13 -0.02 21.77
N GLN A 223 -4.87 -0.92 22.73
CA GLN A 223 -3.90 -0.69 23.78
C GLN A 223 -2.51 -0.99 23.21
N ALA A 224 -1.74 0.06 22.95
CA ALA A 224 -0.38 -0.09 22.46
C ALA A 224 0.50 -0.78 23.51
N THR A 225 1.19 -1.83 23.09
CA THR A 225 2.30 -2.45 23.84
C THR A 225 3.66 -2.02 23.27
N ARG A 226 3.67 -1.63 21.99
CA ARG A 226 4.83 -1.05 21.32
C ARG A 226 4.40 -0.02 20.29
N THR A 227 5.12 1.10 20.24
CA THR A 227 5.03 2.06 19.14
C THR A 227 6.42 2.29 18.57
N ARG A 228 6.53 2.39 17.25
CA ARG A 228 7.75 2.79 16.53
C ARG A 228 7.39 3.82 15.48
N ILE A 229 8.26 4.80 15.24
CA ILE A 229 8.13 5.65 14.05
C ILE A 229 8.44 4.80 12.82
N ASP A 230 7.67 4.97 11.75
CA ASP A 230 7.92 4.37 10.44
C ASP A 230 8.46 5.47 9.51
N ASP A 231 9.79 5.61 9.50
CA ASP A 231 10.58 6.69 8.88
C ASP A 231 11.59 6.18 7.83
N PHE A 232 11.38 4.96 7.33
CA PHE A 232 12.35 4.20 6.52
C PHE A 232 13.68 3.91 7.23
N SER A 233 13.75 3.93 8.56
CA SER A 233 14.94 3.52 9.33
C SER A 233 15.38 2.07 9.06
N ASP A 234 14.55 1.22 8.47
CA ASP A 234 14.90 -0.11 8.00
C ASP A 234 15.76 -0.12 6.71
N LEU A 235 15.79 1.01 5.97
CA LEU A 235 16.56 1.17 4.73
C LEU A 235 17.97 1.76 4.97
N VAL A 236 18.66 1.30 6.01
CA VAL A 236 20.01 1.77 6.36
C VAL A 236 21.00 1.56 5.21
N GLY A 237 21.75 2.60 4.87
CA GLY A 237 22.71 2.59 3.76
C GLY A 237 22.11 3.00 2.42
N ALA A 238 20.81 3.26 2.33
CA ALA A 238 20.22 3.92 1.17
C ALA A 238 20.49 5.43 1.18
N SER A 239 20.99 5.97 0.07
CA SER A 239 21.08 7.43 -0.20
C SER A 239 20.02 7.90 -1.19
N ARG A 240 19.35 6.96 -1.85
CA ARG A 240 18.27 7.18 -2.81
C ARG A 240 17.09 6.31 -2.44
N LEU A 241 15.87 6.78 -2.69
CA LEU A 241 14.66 5.97 -2.56
C LEU A 241 13.96 5.80 -3.90
N SER A 242 13.32 4.65 -4.07
CA SER A 242 12.31 4.34 -5.07
C SER A 242 11.07 3.85 -4.33
N VAL A 243 10.01 4.66 -4.30
CA VAL A 243 8.81 4.39 -3.49
C VAL A 243 7.59 4.29 -4.40
N GLU A 244 6.97 3.12 -4.44
CA GLU A 244 5.64 2.94 -5.00
C GLU A 244 4.59 3.40 -3.98
N ALA A 245 3.69 4.29 -4.40
CA ALA A 245 2.61 4.81 -3.56
C ALA A 245 1.45 5.32 -4.41
N TYR A 246 0.29 5.50 -3.78
CA TYR A 246 -0.67 6.48 -4.27
C TYR A 246 -0.19 7.87 -3.88
N VAL A 247 -0.23 8.82 -4.83
CA VAL A 247 0.40 10.13 -4.72
C VAL A 247 -0.56 11.22 -5.13
N GLN A 248 -0.61 12.29 -4.34
CA GLN A 248 -1.33 13.53 -4.62
C GLN A 248 -0.36 14.72 -4.54
N ARG A 249 -0.55 15.74 -5.38
CA ARG A 249 0.22 16.99 -5.26
C ARG A 249 -0.34 17.86 -4.15
N ALA A 250 0.54 18.30 -3.25
CA ALA A 250 0.26 19.23 -2.16
C ALA A 250 1.23 20.43 -2.25
N GLY A 251 0.85 21.45 -3.03
CA GLY A 251 1.70 22.63 -3.27
C GLY A 251 3.00 22.28 -3.98
N ALA A 252 4.14 22.54 -3.33
CA ALA A 252 5.48 22.18 -3.80
C ALA A 252 5.92 20.75 -3.41
N ASN A 253 5.04 19.96 -2.78
CA ASN A 253 5.34 18.61 -2.33
C ASN A 253 4.47 17.56 -3.04
N LEU A 254 4.96 16.32 -3.02
CA LEU A 254 4.15 15.13 -3.24
C LEU A 254 3.80 14.50 -1.90
N GLN A 255 2.50 14.36 -1.64
CA GLN A 255 1.97 13.61 -0.51
C GLN A 255 1.73 12.17 -0.95
N LEU A 256 2.37 11.22 -0.27
CA LEU A 256 2.17 9.80 -0.46
C LEU A 256 1.07 9.34 0.50
N GLY A 257 0.15 8.48 0.06
CA GLY A 257 -0.97 8.00 0.88
C GLY A 257 -0.58 7.16 2.09
N SER A 258 0.68 6.71 2.16
CA SER A 258 1.28 6.15 3.38
C SER A 258 1.48 7.17 4.51
N GLY A 259 1.45 8.48 4.22
CA GLY A 259 1.68 9.58 5.16
C GLY A 259 3.03 10.28 4.97
N PHE A 260 3.90 9.78 4.09
CA PHE A 260 5.16 10.44 3.76
C PHE A 260 4.96 11.65 2.85
N VAL A 261 5.88 12.61 2.94
CA VAL A 261 5.93 13.80 2.10
C VAL A 261 7.29 13.84 1.40
N ALA A 262 7.27 14.00 0.08
CA ALA A 262 8.47 14.21 -0.73
C ALA A 262 8.49 15.65 -1.26
N GLY A 263 9.61 16.36 -1.08
CA GLY A 263 9.82 17.70 -1.61
C GLY A 263 10.08 17.65 -3.12
N ASP A 264 9.43 18.51 -3.90
CA ASP A 264 9.58 18.52 -5.35
C ASP A 264 9.63 19.95 -5.95
N GLY A 265 10.82 20.35 -6.37
CA GLY A 265 11.04 21.60 -7.12
C GLY A 265 10.61 21.54 -8.60
N SER A 266 10.39 20.34 -9.15
CA SER A 266 10.29 20.09 -10.60
C SER A 266 8.84 19.93 -11.10
N ARG A 267 7.85 19.99 -10.21
CA ARG A 267 6.41 19.86 -10.48
C ARG A 267 5.95 18.46 -10.95
N PHE A 268 6.71 17.40 -10.67
CA PHE A 268 6.32 16.02 -10.93
C PHE A 268 5.05 15.62 -10.17
N GLY A 269 4.03 15.04 -10.80
CA GLY A 269 2.85 14.56 -10.05
C GLY A 269 1.71 14.06 -10.93
N PRO A 270 0.59 13.62 -10.33
CA PRO A 270 -0.61 13.27 -11.07
C PRO A 270 -1.16 14.49 -11.82
N ALA A 271 -1.68 14.28 -13.03
CA ALA A 271 -2.29 15.35 -13.83
C ALA A 271 -3.57 15.93 -13.17
N ALA A 272 -4.30 15.12 -12.41
CA ALA A 272 -5.41 15.52 -11.57
C ALA A 272 -5.56 14.54 -10.40
N GLY A 273 -5.98 15.05 -9.24
CA GLY A 273 -6.31 14.23 -8.06
C GLY A 273 -5.14 13.39 -7.56
N GLU A 274 -5.35 12.07 -7.52
CA GLU A 274 -4.43 11.06 -7.00
C GLU A 274 -4.11 10.03 -8.10
N ALA A 275 -2.87 9.54 -8.15
CA ALA A 275 -2.50 8.41 -9.01
C ALA A 275 -1.53 7.45 -8.31
N ARG A 276 -1.51 6.17 -8.71
CA ARG A 276 -0.45 5.24 -8.34
C ARG A 276 0.82 5.58 -9.12
N MET A 277 1.92 5.81 -8.41
CA MET A 277 3.19 6.24 -8.99
C MET A 277 4.36 5.51 -8.32
N VAL A 278 5.48 5.41 -9.03
CA VAL A 278 6.79 5.25 -8.39
C VAL A 278 7.48 6.61 -8.38
N VAL A 279 7.87 7.05 -7.18
CA VAL A 279 8.62 8.27 -6.92
C VAL A 279 10.07 7.87 -6.65
N ASN A 280 11.00 8.45 -7.39
CA ASN A 280 12.43 8.23 -7.27
C ASN A 280 13.12 9.54 -6.84
N GLY A 281 14.12 9.44 -5.98
CA GLY A 281 14.75 10.65 -5.44
C GLY A 281 15.90 10.42 -4.47
N ALA A 282 16.61 11.49 -4.13
CA ALA A 282 17.57 11.49 -3.04
C ALA A 282 16.86 11.42 -1.67
N PHE A 283 17.44 10.71 -0.72
CA PHE A 283 16.93 10.64 0.65
C PHE A 283 18.03 10.91 1.67
N ASP A 284 17.75 11.84 2.56
CA ASP A 284 18.66 12.34 3.58
C ASP A 284 17.82 12.65 4.82
N ARG A 285 18.18 12.09 5.98
CA ARG A 285 17.40 12.27 7.21
C ARG A 285 17.24 13.74 7.63
N SER A 286 18.15 14.62 7.20
CA SER A 286 18.07 16.06 7.48
C SER A 286 17.19 16.84 6.51
N ARG A 287 17.05 16.37 5.26
CA ARG A 287 16.31 17.05 4.17
C ARG A 287 15.04 16.32 3.73
N GLY A 288 14.76 15.14 4.28
CA GLY A 288 13.67 14.27 3.88
C GLY A 288 13.89 13.62 2.51
N PHE A 289 12.80 13.19 1.88
CA PHE A 289 12.79 12.63 0.54
C PHE A 289 12.64 13.77 -0.49
N GLN A 290 13.58 13.87 -1.42
CA GLN A 290 13.62 14.92 -2.44
C GLN A 290 13.48 14.27 -3.83
N VAL A 291 12.48 14.67 -4.60
CA VAL A 291 12.08 14.00 -5.84
C VAL A 291 12.99 14.37 -7.01
N ASP A 292 13.61 13.36 -7.61
CA ASP A 292 14.37 13.51 -8.87
C ASP A 292 13.50 13.16 -10.09
N ALA A 293 12.58 12.20 -9.93
CA ALA A 293 11.65 11.77 -10.96
C ALA A 293 10.41 11.11 -10.35
N ALA A 294 9.25 11.21 -11.00
CA ALA A 294 8.09 10.39 -10.65
C ALA A 294 7.39 9.88 -11.92
N GLN A 295 6.97 8.61 -11.90
CA GLN A 295 6.31 7.94 -13.02
C GLN A 295 4.97 7.36 -12.58
N VAL A 296 3.90 7.67 -13.32
CA VAL A 296 2.58 7.04 -13.15
C VAL A 296 2.64 5.58 -13.61
N ILE A 297 2.06 4.68 -12.83
CA ILE A 297 1.99 3.25 -13.13
C ILE A 297 0.53 2.84 -13.36
N GLY A 298 0.27 2.26 -14.53
CA GLY A 298 -1.04 1.70 -14.91
C GLY A 298 -1.37 0.39 -14.18
N GLN A 299 -2.49 -0.23 -14.55
CA GLN A 299 -3.05 -1.41 -13.89
C GLN A 299 -2.01 -2.50 -13.54
N GLY A 300 -1.95 -2.84 -12.26
CA GLY A 300 -1.18 -3.93 -11.68
C GLY A 300 -1.85 -4.44 -10.39
N PRO A 301 -1.28 -5.42 -9.68
CA PRO A 301 -1.86 -5.95 -8.44
C PRO A 301 -2.12 -4.83 -7.42
N GLY A 302 -3.36 -4.69 -6.94
CA GLY A 302 -3.78 -3.58 -6.07
C GLY A 302 -4.04 -2.25 -6.78
N ALA A 303 -4.40 -2.26 -8.08
CA ALA A 303 -5.05 -1.13 -8.73
C ALA A 303 -6.58 -1.18 -8.47
N PRO A 304 -7.29 -0.04 -8.37
CA PRO A 304 -8.74 -0.05 -8.30
C PRO A 304 -9.35 -0.70 -9.56
N PRO A 305 -10.51 -1.36 -9.46
CA PRO A 305 -11.20 -1.87 -10.63
C PRO A 305 -11.52 -0.70 -11.56
N SER A 306 -11.13 -0.82 -12.83
CA SER A 306 -11.43 0.19 -13.85
C SER A 306 -12.94 0.22 -14.09
N GLY A 307 -13.61 1.27 -13.61
CA GLY A 307 -14.98 1.58 -14.02
C GLY A 307 -15.05 1.65 -15.55
N GLY A 308 -16.00 0.94 -16.14
CA GLY A 308 -16.01 0.63 -17.58
C GLY A 308 -15.97 1.88 -18.46
N GLY A 309 -14.81 2.14 -19.07
CA GLY A 309 -14.60 3.17 -20.09
C GLY A 309 -13.91 2.56 -21.30
N ASN A 310 -14.51 2.74 -22.49
CA ASN A 310 -14.14 2.02 -23.72
C ASN A 310 -12.63 2.08 -24.06
N PRO A 311 -11.99 0.94 -24.41
CA PRO A 311 -10.60 0.89 -24.84
C PRO A 311 -10.47 1.29 -26.32
N ASN A 312 -10.72 2.56 -26.66
CA ASN A 312 -10.37 3.09 -27.98
C ASN A 312 -10.07 4.60 -27.99
N ARG A 313 -8.97 5.01 -27.36
CA ARG A 313 -8.26 6.27 -27.67
C ARG A 313 -6.75 6.08 -27.57
N SER A 314 -6.14 5.76 -28.70
CA SER A 314 -4.70 5.92 -28.90
C SER A 314 -4.38 7.38 -29.17
N SER A 315 -3.59 8.01 -28.31
CA SER A 315 -2.94 9.31 -28.53
C SER A 315 -1.76 9.41 -27.55
N GLY A 316 -0.49 9.42 -27.96
CA GLY A 316 0.01 9.72 -29.31
C GLY A 316 -0.05 11.24 -29.54
N GLY A 317 0.93 11.97 -29.00
CA GLY A 317 0.95 13.44 -29.02
C GLY A 317 2.27 13.99 -28.48
N SER A 318 3.23 14.18 -29.37
CA SER A 318 4.52 14.82 -29.05
C SER A 318 4.35 16.29 -28.67
N ILE A 319 5.12 16.77 -27.70
CA ILE A 319 5.16 18.19 -27.34
C ILE A 319 6.03 18.93 -28.34
N LEU A 320 5.45 19.90 -29.06
CA LEU A 320 6.15 20.83 -29.95
C LEU A 320 5.96 22.28 -29.51
N HIS A 321 6.98 23.09 -29.79
CA HIS A 321 7.15 24.47 -29.31
C HIS A 321 6.08 25.46 -29.83
N PRO A 322 5.76 26.52 -29.06
CA PRO A 322 4.84 27.56 -29.51
C PRO A 322 5.60 28.73 -30.18
N ASN A 323 5.68 28.75 -31.52
CA ASN A 323 5.85 30.02 -32.25
C ASN A 323 5.47 29.95 -33.74
N ARG A 324 4.23 30.34 -34.10
CA ARG A 324 3.91 31.24 -35.24
C ARG A 324 2.41 31.48 -35.45
N SER A 325 2.07 32.77 -35.47
CA SER A 325 1.18 33.48 -36.41
C SER A 325 -0.07 32.79 -36.98
N THR A 326 -1.22 33.40 -36.68
CA THR A 326 -2.44 33.36 -37.53
C THR A 326 -2.20 34.03 -38.89
N PRO A 327 -2.99 33.66 -39.92
CA PRO A 327 -4.05 34.59 -40.35
C PRO A 327 -5.42 33.93 -40.64
N ASN A 328 -6.43 34.77 -40.77
CA ASN A 328 -7.87 34.49 -40.99
C ASN A 328 -8.27 35.13 -42.36
N PRO A 329 -9.55 35.15 -42.82
CA PRO A 329 -10.57 34.11 -43.00
C PRO A 329 -11.04 33.95 -44.48
N GLY A 330 -11.96 33.00 -44.74
CA GLY A 330 -12.90 33.00 -45.89
C GLY A 330 -12.84 31.72 -46.75
N GLY A 331 -13.94 31.14 -47.25
CA GLY A 331 -15.37 31.41 -47.02
C GLY A 331 -16.25 30.42 -47.83
N GLY A 332 -17.57 30.40 -47.58
CA GLY A 332 -18.54 30.07 -48.66
C GLY A 332 -19.44 28.82 -48.57
N GLN A 333 -20.38 28.78 -47.61
CA GLN A 333 -21.83 28.47 -47.78
C GLN A 333 -22.31 27.16 -48.54
N PRO A 334 -23.62 26.86 -48.73
CA PRO A 334 -24.15 25.56 -48.26
C PRO A 334 -24.90 24.70 -49.30
N GLY A 335 -25.32 23.48 -48.91
CA GLY A 335 -26.21 22.64 -49.73
C GLY A 335 -27.02 21.61 -48.93
N ALA A 336 -28.34 21.60 -49.14
CA ALA A 336 -29.35 20.60 -48.78
C ALA A 336 -30.51 20.75 -49.82
N PRO A 337 -31.60 19.95 -49.87
CA PRO A 337 -31.93 18.70 -49.14
C PRO A 337 -32.39 17.54 -50.08
N GLY A 338 -32.84 16.39 -49.54
CA GLY A 338 -33.57 15.35 -50.30
C GLY A 338 -33.90 14.07 -49.49
N ALA A 339 -35.13 13.55 -49.61
CA ALA A 339 -35.67 12.35 -48.95
C ALA A 339 -36.61 11.60 -49.96
N PRO A 340 -37.48 10.61 -49.63
CA PRO A 340 -37.62 9.69 -48.47
C PRO A 340 -37.93 8.19 -48.85
N ALA A 341 -38.37 7.38 -47.87
CA ALA A 341 -39.13 6.09 -47.97
C ALA A 341 -38.37 4.83 -48.48
N ALA A 342 -38.75 3.57 -48.18
CA ALA A 342 -39.81 2.96 -47.33
C ALA A 342 -39.22 1.69 -46.64
N GLY A 343 -39.88 0.89 -45.77
CA GLY A 343 -41.22 0.87 -45.18
C GLY A 343 -41.34 -0.33 -44.21
N SER A 344 -42.28 -0.28 -43.25
CA SER A 344 -42.54 -1.38 -42.28
C SER A 344 -43.56 -2.41 -42.85
N PRO A 345 -43.80 -3.59 -42.22
CA PRO A 345 -44.60 -3.64 -40.98
C PRO A 345 -44.25 -4.73 -39.93
N SER A 346 -44.91 -4.57 -38.80
CA SER A 346 -45.00 -5.31 -37.53
C SER A 346 -45.51 -6.77 -37.56
N GLY A 347 -45.20 -7.51 -36.47
CA GLY A 347 -45.92 -8.68 -35.95
C GLY A 347 -45.19 -9.27 -34.73
N ALA A 348 -45.59 -8.95 -33.49
CA ALA A 348 -46.62 -9.62 -32.67
C ALA A 348 -46.16 -10.94 -31.98
N THR A 349 -46.27 -10.97 -30.65
CA THR A 349 -46.01 -12.08 -29.70
C THR A 349 -47.30 -12.89 -29.43
N PRO A 350 -47.37 -13.84 -28.47
CA PRO A 350 -46.44 -14.89 -27.99
C PRO A 350 -47.05 -16.32 -28.14
N GLY A 351 -46.33 -17.40 -27.79
CA GLY A 351 -46.87 -18.78 -27.82
C GLY A 351 -46.20 -19.78 -26.87
N SER A 352 -46.98 -20.70 -26.29
CA SER A 352 -46.63 -21.61 -25.20
C SER A 352 -46.21 -23.04 -25.62
N ALA A 353 -45.56 -23.78 -24.70
CA ALA A 353 -45.26 -25.23 -24.83
C ALA A 353 -46.54 -26.11 -24.77
N PRO A 354 -46.53 -27.44 -25.12
CA PRO A 354 -45.97 -28.47 -24.21
C PRO A 354 -45.48 -29.85 -24.83
N THR A 355 -45.07 -30.77 -23.94
CA THR A 355 -45.10 -32.28 -24.00
C THR A 355 -44.23 -33.13 -24.95
N GLY A 356 -43.22 -33.84 -24.36
CA GLY A 356 -42.91 -35.31 -24.42
C GLY A 356 -42.75 -36.10 -25.74
N PRO A 357 -42.36 -37.41 -25.74
CA PRO A 357 -41.87 -38.32 -24.67
C PRO A 357 -40.40 -38.81 -24.91
N GLY A 358 -39.78 -39.81 -24.23
CA GLY A 358 -40.06 -40.48 -22.95
C GLY A 358 -39.66 -41.99 -22.85
N GLY A 359 -38.52 -42.34 -22.22
CA GLY A 359 -38.15 -43.72 -21.77
C GLY A 359 -37.11 -44.49 -22.62
N PRO A 360 -36.59 -45.67 -22.16
CA PRO A 360 -36.99 -46.45 -20.97
C PRO A 360 -35.87 -46.72 -19.92
N SER A 361 -36.28 -47.30 -18.79
CA SER A 361 -35.45 -47.71 -17.63
C SER A 361 -35.75 -49.18 -17.23
N ALA A 362 -34.80 -49.89 -16.58
CA ALA A 362 -34.99 -51.02 -15.62
C ALA A 362 -33.67 -51.83 -15.45
N PRO A 363 -33.56 -52.78 -14.49
CA PRO A 363 -34.07 -52.89 -13.11
C PRO A 363 -32.87 -52.94 -12.11
N GLY A 364 -32.95 -53.07 -10.77
CA GLY A 364 -34.03 -53.39 -9.82
C GLY A 364 -33.62 -54.58 -8.91
N GLY A 365 -33.60 -54.44 -7.58
CA GLY A 365 -33.31 -55.55 -6.65
C GLY A 365 -33.04 -55.11 -5.19
N ALA A 366 -33.63 -55.80 -4.21
CA ALA A 366 -33.53 -55.52 -2.77
C ALA A 366 -33.54 -56.81 -1.93
N GLY A 367 -32.94 -56.80 -0.73
CA GLY A 367 -33.09 -57.86 0.28
C GLY A 367 -31.86 -58.16 1.15
N SER A 368 -32.03 -58.10 2.48
CA SER A 368 -31.11 -58.61 3.54
C SER A 368 -31.34 -60.13 3.78
N PRO A 369 -30.79 -60.86 4.80
CA PRO A 369 -29.90 -60.51 5.94
C PRO A 369 -28.80 -61.55 6.29
N GLY A 370 -28.13 -61.41 7.45
CA GLY A 370 -27.55 -62.54 8.22
C GLY A 370 -26.02 -62.74 8.17
N GLY A 371 -25.40 -63.08 9.31
CA GLY A 371 -23.99 -63.46 9.43
C GLY A 371 -23.78 -64.96 9.75
N PRO A 372 -22.54 -65.40 10.02
CA PRO A 372 -22.33 -66.28 11.19
C PRO A 372 -21.03 -66.00 12.00
N MET A 373 -20.84 -66.77 13.08
CA MET A 373 -19.84 -66.61 14.14
C MET A 373 -18.57 -67.50 14.02
N GLY A 374 -17.43 -67.02 14.56
CA GLY A 374 -16.38 -67.79 15.27
C GLY A 374 -15.58 -68.86 14.50
N PRO A 375 -14.63 -69.59 15.15
CA PRO A 375 -14.03 -69.49 16.50
C PRO A 375 -12.55 -69.01 16.44
N GLY A 376 -11.67 -68.98 17.48
CA GLY A 376 -11.73 -69.22 18.94
C GLY A 376 -10.37 -69.70 19.52
N GLY A 377 -10.02 -69.33 20.76
CA GLY A 377 -8.77 -69.71 21.49
C GLY A 377 -7.58 -68.74 21.27
N GLY A 378 -6.72 -68.37 22.23
CA GLY A 378 -6.29 -68.95 23.53
C GLY A 378 -4.75 -69.14 23.49
N MET A 379 -3.90 -69.02 24.53
CA MET A 379 -4.00 -68.83 25.99
C MET A 379 -2.63 -68.34 26.55
N GLY A 380 -2.57 -67.94 27.83
CA GLY A 380 -1.33 -67.73 28.63
C GLY A 380 -0.77 -66.30 28.55
N GLY A 381 -0.52 -65.55 29.63
CA GLY A 381 -0.02 -65.92 30.98
C GLY A 381 1.42 -65.40 31.08
N GLY A 382 1.94 -64.77 32.14
CA GLY A 382 1.54 -64.53 33.53
C GLY A 382 2.84 -64.23 34.32
N PHE A 383 2.75 -63.72 35.57
CA PHE A 383 3.89 -63.27 36.42
C PHE A 383 4.63 -62.01 35.91
N GLY A 384 5.17 -61.11 36.75
CA GLY A 384 5.12 -60.94 38.20
C GLY A 384 5.91 -59.66 38.59
N GLY A 385 5.52 -58.94 39.66
CA GLY A 385 6.27 -57.75 40.15
C GLY A 385 7.37 -58.14 41.16
N PRO A 386 7.74 -57.29 42.14
CA PRO A 386 7.58 -55.83 42.23
C PRO A 386 8.87 -55.09 42.70
N GLY A 387 8.85 -53.76 42.71
CA GLY A 387 9.86 -52.91 43.39
C GLY A 387 9.80 -51.47 42.86
N GLY A 388 9.96 -50.40 43.65
CA GLY A 388 10.35 -50.31 45.07
C GLY A 388 11.29 -49.11 45.22
N GLY A 389 10.84 -48.01 45.83
CA GLY A 389 11.61 -46.76 45.82
C GLY A 389 10.94 -45.59 46.52
N MET A 390 10.86 -45.65 47.85
CA MET A 390 10.61 -44.46 48.67
C MET A 390 11.83 -43.53 48.66
N GLY A 391 11.60 -42.22 48.66
CA GLY A 391 12.64 -41.20 48.75
C GLY A 391 12.07 -39.85 49.20
N GLY A 392 11.57 -39.78 50.44
CA GLY A 392 11.11 -38.53 51.03
C GLY A 392 12.25 -37.77 51.72
N GLY A 393 12.09 -36.46 51.93
CA GLY A 393 13.06 -35.66 52.67
C GLY A 393 12.75 -34.17 52.68
N ARG A 394 12.02 -33.70 53.70
CA ARG A 394 11.88 -32.27 54.00
C ARG A 394 13.15 -31.76 54.69
N ARG A 395 13.57 -30.54 54.38
CA ARG A 395 13.86 -29.47 55.36
C ARG A 395 13.84 -28.12 54.66
#